data_AF-N1SB67-F1
#
_entry.id   AF-N1SB67-F1
#
_cell.length_a   1.000
_cell.length_b   1.000
_cell.length_c   1.000
_cell.angle_alpha   90.00
_cell.angle_beta   90.00
_cell.angle_gamma   90.00
#
_symmetry.space_group_name_H-M   'P 1'
#
loop_
_entity.id
_entity.type
_entity.pdbx_description
1 polymer ?
#
loop_
_entity_poly.entity_id
_entity_poly.type
_entity_poly.pdbx_seq_one_letter_code
_entity_poly.pdbx_strand_id
1 'polypeptide(L)'
;MSNPEVSKQQALRALETTIFVLGQAIESCCIAESAPDIPKAFSIVAKHLPAVEQVFSSARNHLKSSKEETEQVKELYPVVKHVSDEGCGQVRFIENLFDTVTQDGEKMERYASAVKNGDGKKVETIMVELLTNASLVAVEPLVSQDDINSLQGALEEMKKVPPSLEEDRSAGVVLNNSGSGNQFYHGGRGNQNHCSGGFQVNGDNQNAKYTYTEKSKADDES
;
A
#
# COMPACT_ATOMS: atom_id res chain seq x y z
N MET A 1 4.19 31.25 -3.73
CA MET A 1 5.03 30.71 -4.81
C MET A 1 4.15 29.78 -5.61
N SER A 2 3.79 30.16 -6.83
CA SER A 2 2.94 29.33 -7.70
C SER A 2 3.71 28.09 -8.11
N ASN A 3 3.17 26.90 -7.86
CA ASN A 3 3.73 25.67 -8.41
C ASN A 3 3.82 25.83 -9.94
N PRO A 4 4.95 25.47 -10.58
CA PRO A 4 5.03 25.49 -12.03
C PRO A 4 3.95 24.56 -12.57
N GLU A 5 3.08 25.11 -13.42
CA GLU A 5 2.01 24.37 -14.09
C GLU A 5 2.65 23.23 -14.91
N VAL A 6 2.20 21.99 -14.69
CA VAL A 6 2.77 20.82 -15.36
C VAL A 6 2.45 20.88 -16.85
N SER A 7 3.48 20.87 -17.69
CA SER A 7 3.28 20.95 -19.14
C SER A 7 2.96 19.58 -19.75
N LYS A 8 2.31 19.59 -20.92
CA LYS A 8 2.09 18.40 -21.76
C LYS A 8 3.36 17.58 -21.96
N GLN A 9 4.49 18.24 -22.21
CA GLN A 9 5.77 17.58 -22.46
C GLN A 9 6.29 16.86 -21.20
N GLN A 10 6.05 17.42 -20.00
CA GLN A 10 6.40 16.76 -18.75
C GLN A 10 5.53 15.52 -18.51
N ALA A 11 4.22 15.61 -18.77
CA ALA A 11 3.31 14.46 -18.68
C ALA A 11 3.68 13.35 -19.68
N LEU A 12 3.97 13.70 -20.93
CA LEU A 12 4.42 12.76 -21.96
C LEU A 12 5.73 12.05 -21.58
N ARG A 13 6.72 12.80 -21.07
CA ARG A 13 8.01 12.23 -20.66
C ARG A 13 7.85 11.25 -19.49
N ALA A 14 6.97 11.58 -18.54
CA ALA A 14 6.65 10.68 -17.43
C ALA A 14 6.01 9.38 -17.96
N LEU A 15 4.98 9.48 -18.81
CA LEU A 15 4.35 8.32 -19.45
C LEU A 15 5.34 7.45 -20.23
N GLU A 16 6.20 8.05 -21.05
CA GLU A 16 7.22 7.31 -21.82
C GLU A 16 8.19 6.55 -20.91
N THR A 17 8.61 7.17 -19.81
CA THR A 17 9.48 6.53 -18.82
C THR A 17 8.78 5.35 -18.17
N THR A 18 7.54 5.52 -17.73
CA THR A 18 6.78 4.48 -17.03
C THR A 18 6.41 3.33 -17.96
N ILE A 19 6.03 3.61 -19.21
CA ILE A 19 5.76 2.57 -20.21
C ILE A 19 7.02 1.75 -20.51
N PHE A 20 8.18 2.40 -20.62
CA PHE A 20 9.45 1.69 -20.83
C PHE A 20 9.80 0.75 -19.65
N VAL A 21 9.51 1.17 -18.42
CA VAL A 21 9.70 0.34 -17.22
C VAL A 21 8.66 -0.78 -17.16
N LEU A 22 7.41 -0.51 -17.50
CA LEU A 22 6.35 -1.53 -17.61
C LEU A 22 6.69 -2.61 -18.63
N GLY A 23 7.20 -2.24 -19.80
CA GLY A 23 7.62 -3.21 -20.82
C GLY A 23 8.70 -4.17 -20.29
N GLN A 24 9.72 -3.64 -19.60
CA GLN A 24 10.73 -4.46 -18.93
C GLN A 24 10.13 -5.35 -17.84
N ALA A 25 9.21 -4.82 -17.04
CA ALA A 25 8.55 -5.57 -15.99
C ALA A 25 7.69 -6.70 -16.55
N ILE A 26 6.96 -6.47 -17.64
CA ILE A 26 6.16 -7.50 -18.31
C ILE A 26 7.04 -8.64 -18.82
N GLU A 27 8.22 -8.32 -19.37
CA GLU A 27 9.19 -9.31 -19.83
C GLU A 27 9.84 -10.10 -18.68
N SER A 28 10.23 -9.40 -17.60
CA SER A 28 10.96 -9.98 -16.47
C SER A 28 10.05 -10.71 -15.47
N CYS A 29 8.83 -10.22 -15.25
CA CYS A 29 7.85 -10.76 -14.32
C CYS A 29 7.08 -11.94 -14.92
N CYS A 30 7.76 -12.90 -15.52
CA CYS A 30 7.16 -14.10 -16.08
C CYS A 30 7.23 -15.26 -15.08
N ILE A 31 6.12 -15.55 -14.41
CA ILE A 31 5.99 -16.70 -13.51
C ILE A 31 4.79 -17.53 -13.94
N ALA A 32 5.03 -18.83 -14.19
CA ALA A 32 3.96 -19.76 -14.49
C ALA A 32 2.99 -19.86 -13.31
N GLU A 33 1.68 -19.90 -13.56
CA GLU A 33 0.65 -20.06 -12.51
C GLU A 33 0.84 -21.33 -11.66
N SER A 34 1.53 -22.34 -12.22
CA SER A 34 1.84 -23.61 -11.56
C SER A 34 3.25 -23.66 -10.96
N ALA A 35 3.96 -22.53 -10.85
CA ALA A 35 5.30 -22.51 -10.28
C ALA A 35 5.25 -22.99 -8.81
N PRO A 36 5.94 -24.10 -8.46
CA PRO A 36 5.99 -24.55 -7.08
C PRO A 36 6.73 -23.51 -6.22
N ASP A 37 6.31 -23.39 -4.97
CA ASP A 37 6.96 -22.57 -3.94
C ASP A 37 6.95 -21.04 -4.20
N ILE A 38 6.10 -20.55 -5.11
CA ILE A 38 5.86 -19.11 -5.32
C ILE A 38 4.39 -18.78 -5.02
N PRO A 39 4.10 -17.71 -4.25
CA PRO A 39 2.72 -17.31 -3.98
C PRO A 39 1.96 -17.00 -5.27
N LYS A 40 0.72 -17.50 -5.37
CA LYS A 40 -0.16 -17.28 -6.54
C LYS A 40 -0.33 -15.79 -6.89
N ALA A 41 -0.25 -14.92 -5.90
CA ALA A 41 -0.29 -13.47 -6.09
C ALA A 41 0.67 -12.99 -7.19
N PHE A 42 1.88 -13.55 -7.28
CA PHE A 42 2.85 -13.17 -8.32
C PHE A 42 2.33 -13.46 -9.73
N SER A 43 1.80 -14.66 -9.97
CA SER A 43 1.25 -15.00 -11.29
C SER A 43 0.05 -14.12 -11.68
N ILE A 44 -0.79 -13.75 -10.71
CA ILE A 44 -1.96 -12.88 -10.94
C ILE A 44 -1.51 -11.44 -11.20
N VAL A 45 -0.49 -10.95 -10.48
CA VAL A 45 0.11 -9.62 -10.72
C VAL A 45 0.69 -9.55 -12.13
N ALA A 46 1.49 -10.54 -12.52
CA ALA A 46 2.08 -10.61 -13.86
C ALA A 46 1.03 -10.53 -14.97
N LYS A 47 -0.10 -11.25 -14.81
CA LYS A 47 -1.24 -11.23 -15.75
C LYS A 47 -1.82 -9.83 -15.95
N HIS A 48 -1.77 -8.96 -14.94
CA HIS A 48 -2.43 -7.65 -14.98
C HIS A 48 -1.51 -6.46 -15.29
N LEU A 49 -0.18 -6.64 -15.28
CA LEU A 49 0.76 -5.58 -15.71
C LEU A 49 0.45 -5.04 -17.12
N PRO A 50 0.10 -5.87 -18.13
CA PRO A 50 -0.26 -5.36 -19.45
C PRO A 50 -1.47 -4.42 -19.47
N ALA A 51 -2.42 -4.57 -18.55
CA ALA A 51 -3.58 -3.66 -18.49
C ALA A 51 -3.16 -2.23 -18.11
N VAL A 52 -2.15 -2.09 -17.24
CA VAL A 52 -1.59 -0.79 -16.85
C VAL A 52 -0.80 -0.17 -18.02
N GLU A 53 0.02 -0.98 -18.71
CA GLU A 53 0.75 -0.54 -19.90
C GLU A 53 -0.18 -0.02 -20.99
N GLN A 54 -1.28 -0.73 -21.24
CA GLN A 54 -2.31 -0.36 -22.21
C GLN A 54 -2.91 1.02 -21.88
N VAL A 55 -3.29 1.25 -20.62
CA VAL A 55 -3.87 2.53 -20.16
C VAL A 55 -2.89 3.69 -20.35
N PHE A 56 -1.63 3.53 -19.92
CA PHE A 56 -0.62 4.57 -20.09
C PHE A 56 -0.26 4.78 -21.57
N SER A 57 -0.25 3.72 -22.38
CA SER A 57 -0.04 3.82 -23.82
C SER A 57 -1.17 4.56 -24.53
N SER A 58 -2.42 4.27 -24.18
CA SER A 58 -3.60 4.99 -24.69
C SER A 58 -3.53 6.48 -24.34
N ALA A 59 -3.28 6.82 -23.08
CA ALA A 59 -3.11 8.20 -22.64
C ALA A 59 -1.96 8.91 -23.39
N ARG A 60 -0.79 8.26 -23.53
CA ARG A 60 0.35 8.78 -24.29
C ARG A 60 -0.02 9.03 -25.75
N ASN A 61 -0.69 8.08 -26.39
CA ASN A 61 -1.05 8.18 -27.81
C ASN A 61 -2.07 9.31 -28.04
N HIS A 62 -3.04 9.48 -27.14
CA HIS A 62 -3.97 10.61 -27.18
C HIS A 62 -3.22 11.94 -27.11
N LEU A 63 -2.38 12.11 -26.07
CA LEU A 63 -1.60 13.34 -25.89
C LEU A 63 -0.66 13.60 -27.08
N LYS A 64 -0.01 12.58 -27.65
CA LYS A 64 0.87 12.77 -28.83
C LYS A 64 0.13 13.18 -30.10
N SER A 65 -1.05 12.62 -30.33
CA SER A 65 -1.81 12.81 -31.58
C SER A 65 -2.64 14.09 -31.60
N SER A 66 -3.01 14.61 -30.43
CA SER A 66 -3.84 15.81 -30.33
C SER A 66 -3.04 17.08 -30.62
N LYS A 67 -3.40 17.78 -31.71
CA LYS A 67 -2.84 19.09 -32.10
C LYS A 67 -3.42 20.24 -31.26
N GLU A 68 -4.69 20.12 -30.87
CA GLU A 68 -5.39 21.07 -29.99
C GLU A 68 -6.17 20.27 -28.95
N GLU A 69 -5.80 20.43 -27.67
CA GLU A 69 -6.45 19.78 -26.53
C GLU A 69 -7.43 20.73 -25.87
N THR A 70 -8.54 20.17 -25.38
CA THR A 70 -9.49 20.89 -24.53
C THR A 70 -8.81 21.30 -23.22
N GLU A 71 -9.29 22.37 -22.57
CA GLU A 71 -8.79 22.77 -21.24
C GLU A 71 -8.92 21.64 -20.21
N GLN A 72 -9.98 20.83 -20.31
CA GLN A 72 -10.19 19.64 -19.47
C GLN A 72 -9.03 18.64 -19.57
N VAL A 73 -8.49 18.40 -20.78
CA VAL A 73 -7.33 17.50 -20.95
C VAL A 73 -6.05 18.13 -20.38
N LYS A 74 -5.90 19.46 -20.50
CA LYS A 74 -4.74 20.16 -19.92
C LYS A 74 -4.73 20.12 -18.39
N GLU A 75 -5.89 20.22 -17.77
CA GLU A 75 -6.06 20.06 -16.32
C GLU A 75 -5.63 18.68 -15.80
N LEU A 76 -5.59 17.66 -16.67
CA LEU A 76 -5.12 16.32 -16.32
C LEU A 76 -3.60 16.16 -16.37
N TYR A 77 -2.82 17.10 -16.92
CA TYR A 77 -1.35 16.95 -17.00
C TYR A 77 -0.68 16.72 -15.65
N PRO A 78 -1.03 17.43 -14.56
CA PRO A 78 -0.48 17.14 -13.25
C PRO A 78 -0.81 15.73 -12.77
N VAL A 79 -2.05 15.27 -13.01
CA VAL A 79 -2.51 13.92 -12.63
C VAL A 79 -1.75 12.87 -13.42
N VAL A 80 -1.67 13.02 -14.75
CA VAL A 80 -0.94 12.11 -15.65
C VAL A 80 0.52 12.00 -15.24
N LYS A 81 1.18 13.14 -15.01
CA LYS A 81 2.58 13.15 -14.57
C LYS A 81 2.74 12.43 -13.23
N HIS A 82 1.92 12.79 -12.24
CA HIS A 82 1.99 12.22 -10.90
C HIS A 82 1.78 10.71 -10.91
N VAL A 83 0.70 10.25 -11.53
CA VAL A 83 0.36 8.82 -11.66
C VAL A 83 1.45 8.06 -12.42
N SER A 84 2.04 8.66 -13.45
CA SER A 84 3.15 8.04 -14.18
C SER A 84 4.39 7.90 -13.30
N ASP A 85 4.78 8.97 -12.59
CA ASP A 85 5.95 8.96 -11.72
C ASP A 85 5.80 7.95 -10.57
N GLU A 86 4.63 7.91 -9.91
CA GLU A 86 4.34 6.91 -8.88
C GLU A 86 4.30 5.50 -9.45
N GLY A 87 3.65 5.32 -10.60
CA GLY A 87 3.56 4.04 -11.29
C GLY A 87 4.94 3.49 -11.64
N CYS A 88 5.89 4.35 -12.03
CA CYS A 88 7.27 3.94 -12.28
C CYS A 88 7.92 3.35 -11.02
N GLY A 89 7.74 3.99 -9.86
CA GLY A 89 8.23 3.48 -8.58
C GLY A 89 7.59 2.15 -8.17
N GLN A 90 6.26 2.05 -8.33
CA GLN A 90 5.50 0.85 -8.02
C GLN A 90 5.91 -0.34 -8.89
N VAL A 91 6.09 -0.13 -10.20
CA VAL A 91 6.51 -1.18 -11.14
C VAL A 91 7.91 -1.68 -10.83
N ARG A 92 8.87 -0.78 -10.56
CA ARG A 92 10.22 -1.19 -10.14
C ARG A 92 10.21 -1.99 -8.85
N PHE A 93 9.32 -1.62 -7.93
CA PHE A 93 9.21 -2.37 -6.68
C PHE A 93 8.59 -3.76 -6.91
N ILE A 94 7.61 -3.88 -7.80
CA ILE A 94 7.09 -5.19 -8.25
C ILE A 94 8.24 -6.01 -8.86
N GLU A 95 9.01 -5.48 -9.80
CA GLU A 95 10.16 -6.17 -10.41
C GLU A 95 11.15 -6.68 -9.34
N ASN A 96 11.53 -5.82 -8.40
CA ASN A 96 12.43 -6.21 -7.31
C ASN A 96 11.86 -7.36 -6.46
N LEU A 97 10.55 -7.39 -6.21
CA LEU A 97 9.92 -8.50 -5.49
C LEU A 97 9.93 -9.79 -6.33
N PHE A 98 9.71 -9.70 -7.65
CA PHE A 98 9.83 -10.85 -8.55
C PHE A 98 11.25 -11.43 -8.52
N ASP A 99 12.28 -10.58 -8.56
CA ASP A 99 13.68 -11.01 -8.46
C ASP A 99 13.96 -11.81 -7.17
N THR A 100 13.29 -11.48 -6.06
CA THR A 100 13.48 -12.21 -4.80
C THR A 100 12.94 -13.64 -4.81
N VAL A 101 11.91 -13.91 -5.63
CA VAL A 101 11.24 -15.22 -5.70
C VAL A 101 11.65 -16.07 -6.91
N THR A 102 12.29 -15.47 -7.91
CA THR A 102 12.81 -16.19 -9.09
C THR A 102 14.21 -16.77 -8.87
N GLN A 103 15.01 -16.16 -8.00
CA GLN A 103 16.34 -16.66 -7.65
C GLN A 103 16.28 -17.97 -6.83
N ASP A 104 17.26 -18.85 -6.98
CA ASP A 104 17.37 -20.09 -6.21
C ASP A 104 17.62 -19.84 -4.70
N GLY A 105 17.27 -20.82 -3.86
CA GLY A 105 17.47 -20.78 -2.41
C GLY A 105 16.21 -20.41 -1.61
N GLU A 106 16.39 -19.68 -0.50
CA GLU A 106 15.34 -19.31 0.46
C GLU A 106 14.46 -18.17 -0.08
N LYS A 107 13.66 -18.46 -1.13
CA LYS A 107 12.79 -17.50 -1.84
C LYS A 107 11.83 -16.75 -0.90
N MET A 108 11.09 -17.49 -0.08
CA MET A 108 10.07 -16.89 0.79
C MET A 108 10.65 -16.03 1.92
N GLU A 109 11.82 -16.39 2.44
CA GLU A 109 12.50 -15.60 3.48
C GLU A 109 13.05 -14.29 2.91
N ARG A 110 13.60 -14.34 1.69
CA ARG A 110 14.04 -13.14 0.98
C ARG A 110 12.88 -12.25 0.58
N TYR A 111 11.77 -12.85 0.13
CA TYR A 111 10.55 -12.10 -0.15
C TYR A 111 10.04 -11.39 1.11
N ALA A 112 9.91 -12.10 2.22
CA ALA A 112 9.51 -11.50 3.50
C ALA A 112 10.47 -10.40 3.97
N SER A 113 11.78 -10.61 3.80
CA SER A 113 12.80 -9.61 4.13
C SER A 113 12.72 -8.37 3.22
N ALA A 114 12.47 -8.54 1.92
CA ALA A 114 12.31 -7.44 0.98
C ALA A 114 11.05 -6.61 1.30
N VAL A 115 9.94 -7.27 1.62
CA VAL A 115 8.73 -6.59 2.09
C VAL A 115 9.00 -5.80 3.37
N LYS A 116 9.68 -6.42 4.35
CA LYS A 116 10.02 -5.78 5.63
C LYS A 116 10.99 -4.59 5.50
N ASN A 117 11.98 -4.70 4.62
CA ASN A 117 13.00 -3.66 4.42
C ASN A 117 12.52 -2.51 3.52
N GLY A 118 11.46 -2.74 2.73
CA GLY A 118 10.75 -1.69 2.01
C GLY A 118 9.64 -1.07 2.86
N ASP A 119 8.49 -0.82 2.24
CA ASP A 119 7.35 -0.15 2.89
C ASP A 119 6.38 -1.12 3.59
N GLY A 120 6.77 -2.38 3.79
CA GLY A 120 5.88 -3.42 4.32
C GLY A 120 4.78 -3.88 3.36
N LYS A 121 4.74 -3.33 2.14
CA LYS A 121 3.74 -3.64 1.12
C LYS A 121 4.09 -4.93 0.38
N LYS A 122 3.09 -5.81 0.27
CA LYS A 122 3.17 -7.08 -0.47
C LYS A 122 2.92 -6.84 -1.95
N VAL A 123 3.20 -7.84 -2.79
CA VAL A 123 3.15 -7.70 -4.26
C VAL A 123 1.73 -7.37 -4.73
N GLU A 124 0.72 -8.01 -4.13
CA GLU A 124 -0.69 -7.76 -4.41
C GLU A 124 -1.14 -6.35 -3.97
N THR A 125 -0.60 -5.84 -2.86
CA THR A 125 -0.92 -4.50 -2.35
C THR A 125 -0.42 -3.43 -3.31
N ILE A 126 0.84 -3.55 -3.76
CA ILE A 126 1.45 -2.60 -4.71
C ILE A 126 0.70 -2.62 -6.04
N MET A 127 0.28 -3.80 -6.50
CA MET A 127 -0.47 -3.92 -7.75
C MET A 127 -1.87 -3.29 -7.66
N VAL A 128 -2.57 -3.44 -6.52
CA VAL A 128 -3.85 -2.75 -6.29
C VAL A 128 -3.67 -1.23 -6.31
N GLU A 129 -2.61 -0.72 -5.67
CA GLU A 129 -2.30 0.71 -5.70
C GLU A 129 -1.97 1.19 -7.12
N LEU A 130 -1.17 0.43 -7.89
CA LEU A 130 -0.83 0.74 -9.28
C LEU A 130 -2.08 0.82 -10.16
N LEU A 131 -2.98 -0.15 -10.07
CA LEU A 131 -4.25 -0.17 -10.82
C LEU A 131 -5.18 0.97 -10.39
N THR A 132 -5.21 1.29 -9.09
CA THR A 132 -5.98 2.41 -8.55
C THR A 132 -5.46 3.75 -9.08
N ASN A 133 -4.13 3.93 -9.09
CA ASN A 133 -3.49 5.12 -9.63
C ASN A 133 -3.73 5.25 -11.14
N ALA A 134 -3.58 4.15 -11.89
CA ALA A 134 -3.89 4.12 -13.32
C ALA A 134 -5.35 4.50 -13.60
N SER A 135 -6.28 4.19 -12.69
CA SER A 135 -7.70 4.54 -12.84
C SER A 135 -7.95 6.06 -12.81
N LEU A 136 -7.04 6.85 -12.23
CA LEU A 136 -7.13 8.31 -12.22
C LEU A 136 -6.87 8.95 -13.60
N VAL A 137 -6.18 8.23 -14.49
CA VAL A 137 -5.90 8.67 -15.87
C VAL A 137 -6.70 7.89 -16.91
N ALA A 138 -7.36 6.81 -16.49
CA ALA A 138 -8.26 6.01 -17.31
C ALA A 138 -9.62 6.71 -17.47
N VAL A 139 -9.62 7.85 -18.15
CA VAL A 139 -10.80 8.68 -18.41
C VAL A 139 -10.84 9.07 -19.89
N GLU A 140 -12.04 9.21 -20.44
CA GLU A 140 -12.20 9.76 -21.79
C GLU A 140 -11.81 11.26 -21.80
N PRO A 141 -11.19 11.77 -22.89
CA PRO A 141 -10.85 11.06 -24.12
C PRO A 141 -9.44 10.42 -24.12
N LEU A 142 -8.71 10.45 -23.00
CA LEU A 142 -7.33 9.93 -22.92
C LEU A 142 -7.28 8.41 -23.16
N VAL A 143 -8.28 7.69 -22.66
CA VAL A 143 -8.34 6.23 -22.66
C VAL A 143 -9.72 5.79 -23.15
N SER A 144 -9.76 4.71 -23.95
CA SER A 144 -11.01 4.18 -24.49
C SER A 144 -11.85 3.52 -23.40
N GLN A 145 -13.18 3.51 -23.55
CA GLN A 145 -14.06 2.85 -22.60
C GLN A 145 -13.74 1.36 -22.40
N ASP A 146 -13.25 0.68 -23.44
CA ASP A 146 -12.85 -0.74 -23.37
C ASP A 146 -11.61 -0.93 -22.49
N ASP A 147 -10.59 -0.08 -22.64
CA ASP A 147 -9.39 -0.10 -21.79
C ASP A 147 -9.74 0.26 -20.33
N ILE A 148 -10.67 1.20 -20.10
CA ILE A 148 -11.19 1.55 -18.77
C ILE A 148 -11.85 0.33 -18.11
N ASN A 149 -12.73 -0.36 -18.85
CA ASN A 149 -13.41 -1.56 -18.35
C ASN A 149 -12.43 -2.70 -18.05
N SER A 150 -11.41 -2.87 -18.90
CA SER A 150 -10.34 -3.86 -18.70
C SER A 150 -9.55 -3.58 -17.42
N LEU A 151 -9.17 -2.32 -17.19
CA LEU A 151 -8.47 -1.89 -15.97
C LEU A 151 -9.33 -2.13 -14.71
N GLN A 152 -10.61 -1.78 -14.77
CA GLN A 152 -11.54 -2.03 -13.66
C GLN A 152 -11.69 -3.53 -13.36
N GLY A 153 -11.78 -4.36 -14.40
CA GLY A 153 -11.81 -5.82 -14.24
C GLY A 153 -10.55 -6.35 -13.54
N ALA A 154 -9.37 -5.87 -13.95
CA ALA A 154 -8.10 -6.22 -13.31
C ALA A 154 -8.05 -5.79 -11.84
N LEU A 155 -8.54 -4.59 -11.51
CA LEU A 155 -8.60 -4.10 -10.13
C LEU A 155 -9.53 -4.96 -9.25
N GLU A 156 -10.69 -5.34 -9.77
CA GLU A 156 -11.65 -6.20 -9.05
C GLU A 156 -11.16 -7.64 -8.88
N GLU A 157 -10.36 -8.16 -9.82
CA GLU A 157 -9.66 -9.43 -9.65
C GLU A 157 -8.58 -9.31 -8.56
N MET A 158 -7.74 -8.28 -8.62
CA MET A 158 -6.65 -8.06 -7.67
C MET A 158 -7.12 -7.86 -6.22
N LYS A 159 -8.26 -7.18 -5.99
CA LYS A 159 -8.85 -7.03 -4.65
C LYS A 159 -9.27 -8.35 -4.00
N LYS A 160 -9.46 -9.42 -4.79
CA LYS A 160 -9.84 -10.76 -4.31
C LYS A 160 -8.63 -11.64 -4.04
N VAL A 161 -7.43 -11.20 -4.40
CA VAL A 161 -6.20 -11.95 -4.19
C VAL A 161 -5.93 -12.04 -2.68
N PRO A 162 -5.78 -13.24 -2.11
CA PRO A 162 -5.44 -13.38 -0.70
C PRO A 162 -4.02 -12.88 -0.42
N PRO A 163 -3.72 -12.46 0.81
CA PRO A 163 -2.38 -12.02 1.17
C PRO A 163 -1.32 -13.08 0.86
N SER A 164 -0.20 -12.66 0.24
CA SER A 164 0.88 -13.57 -0.16
C SER A 164 1.85 -13.93 0.96
N LEU A 165 1.82 -13.16 2.05
CA LEU A 165 2.53 -13.41 3.30
C LEU A 165 1.55 -13.29 4.46
N GLU A 166 1.82 -14.01 5.55
CA GLU A 166 1.15 -13.77 6.82
C GLU A 166 1.50 -12.36 7.33
N GLU A 167 0.56 -11.72 8.01
CA GLU A 167 0.87 -10.47 8.71
C GLU A 167 1.83 -10.77 9.85
N ASP A 168 2.94 -10.01 9.90
CA ASP A 168 3.88 -10.11 11.00
C ASP A 168 3.22 -9.57 12.28
N ARG A 169 2.67 -10.48 13.09
CA ARG A 169 2.07 -10.17 14.40
C ARG A 169 3.09 -9.56 15.39
N SER A 170 4.37 -9.46 15.01
CA SER A 170 5.41 -8.78 15.79
C SER A 170 5.57 -7.29 15.45
N ALA A 171 4.86 -6.77 14.43
CA ALA A 171 4.78 -5.33 14.20
C ALA A 171 4.12 -4.67 15.43
N GLY A 172 4.92 -3.89 16.17
CA GLY A 172 4.52 -3.27 17.43
C GLY A 172 3.19 -2.52 17.30
N VAL A 173 2.30 -2.74 18.26
CA VAL A 173 0.99 -2.09 18.32
C VAL A 173 1.17 -0.57 18.32
N VAL A 174 0.72 0.10 17.26
CA VAL A 174 0.67 1.56 17.19
C VAL A 174 -0.55 2.03 17.98
N LEU A 175 -0.32 2.65 19.12
CA LEU A 175 -1.35 3.20 20.00
C LEU A 175 -1.32 4.73 19.91
N ASN A 176 -2.36 5.33 19.31
CA ASN A 176 -2.53 6.78 19.21
C ASN A 176 -3.51 7.27 20.30
N ASN A 177 -3.05 8.12 21.22
CA ASN A 177 -3.91 8.83 22.18
C ASN A 177 -3.84 10.34 21.91
N SER A 178 -4.97 10.92 21.50
CA SER A 178 -5.09 12.34 21.16
C SER A 178 -5.83 13.17 22.23
N GLY A 179 -6.15 12.57 23.38
CA GLY A 179 -6.83 13.23 24.50
C GLY A 179 -5.92 13.47 25.70
N SER A 180 -6.40 14.25 26.67
CA SER A 180 -5.75 14.38 27.98
C SER A 180 -6.08 13.16 28.83
N GLY A 181 -5.27 12.11 28.74
CA GLY A 181 -5.43 10.88 29.52
C GLY A 181 -4.17 10.02 29.50
N ASN A 182 -4.04 9.10 30.46
CA ASN A 182 -2.90 8.19 30.53
C ASN A 182 -3.07 7.03 29.54
N GLN A 183 -2.03 6.76 28.75
CA GLN A 183 -1.96 5.59 27.89
C GLN A 183 -1.09 4.53 28.55
N PHE A 184 -1.68 3.40 28.92
CA PHE A 184 -0.97 2.29 29.54
C PHE A 184 -0.60 1.24 28.48
N TYR A 185 0.69 1.11 28.18
CA TYR A 185 1.20 0.10 27.24
C TYR A 185 1.73 -1.13 27.98
N HIS A 186 1.36 -2.34 27.53
CA HIS A 186 1.93 -3.60 28.01
C HIS A 186 2.44 -4.44 26.82
N GLY A 187 3.69 -4.21 26.43
CA GLY A 187 4.36 -4.94 25.34
C GLY A 187 5.03 -6.25 25.75
N GLY A 188 4.79 -6.74 26.96
CA GLY A 188 5.41 -7.95 27.51
C GLY A 188 4.44 -9.13 27.61
N ARG A 189 4.92 -10.25 28.18
CA ARG A 189 4.06 -11.36 28.60
C ARG A 189 3.57 -11.13 30.02
N GLY A 190 2.26 -11.31 30.26
CA GLY A 190 1.63 -11.15 31.57
C GLY A 190 0.32 -10.38 31.47
N ASN A 191 -0.29 -10.10 32.64
CA ASN A 191 -1.51 -9.31 32.74
C ASN A 191 -1.17 -7.86 33.10
N GLN A 192 -1.74 -6.90 32.37
CA GLN A 192 -1.75 -5.50 32.78
C GLN A 192 -2.95 -5.27 33.70
N ASN A 193 -2.69 -5.09 34.99
CA ASN A 193 -3.74 -4.80 35.96
C ASN A 193 -3.77 -3.29 36.23
N HIS A 194 -4.83 -2.61 35.78
CA HIS A 194 -5.04 -1.18 36.00
C HIS A 194 -6.19 -0.96 36.99
N CYS A 195 -5.96 -0.12 38.01
CA CYS A 195 -6.98 0.30 38.98
C CYS A 195 -7.17 1.81 38.88
N SER A 196 -8.40 2.25 38.61
CA SER A 196 -8.78 3.66 38.49
C SER A 196 -9.13 4.32 39.83
N GLY A 197 -8.94 3.60 40.96
CA GLY A 197 -9.16 4.07 42.33
C GLY A 197 -9.32 2.92 43.33
N GLY A 198 -8.80 3.08 44.56
CA GLY A 198 -8.78 2.03 45.60
C GLY A 198 -7.41 1.36 45.77
N PHE A 199 -7.36 0.28 46.56
CA PHE A 199 -6.12 -0.45 46.86
C PHE A 199 -6.03 -1.75 46.02
N GLN A 200 -5.00 -1.86 45.19
CA GLN A 200 -4.77 -3.04 44.34
C GLN A 200 -3.64 -3.90 44.92
N VAL A 201 -3.89 -5.20 45.06
CA VAL A 201 -2.88 -6.20 45.47
C VAL A 201 -2.60 -7.11 44.27
N ASN A 202 -1.35 -7.13 43.82
CA ASN A 202 -0.88 -8.01 42.76
C ASN A 202 0.10 -9.05 43.33
N GLY A 203 0.07 -10.29 42.82
CA GLY A 203 0.97 -11.37 43.23
C GLY A 203 0.39 -12.30 44.30
N ASP A 204 1.20 -13.26 44.77
CA ASP A 204 0.81 -14.21 45.82
C ASP A 204 0.84 -13.52 47.19
N ASN A 205 -0.27 -13.55 47.92
CA ASN A 205 -0.52 -12.77 49.13
C ASN A 205 -0.90 -13.62 50.35
N GLN A 206 -0.44 -14.88 50.36
CA GLN A 206 -0.67 -15.79 51.48
C GLN A 206 -0.25 -15.16 52.81
N ASN A 207 -1.22 -15.06 53.74
CA ASN A 207 -1.13 -14.43 55.08
C ASN A 207 -1.05 -12.89 55.15
N ALA A 208 -1.32 -12.17 54.06
CA ALA A 208 -1.38 -10.71 54.12
C ALA A 208 -2.66 -10.22 54.82
N LYS A 209 -2.52 -9.24 55.73
CA LYS A 209 -3.64 -8.56 56.39
C LYS A 209 -3.59 -7.07 56.06
N TYR A 210 -4.63 -6.58 55.40
CA TYR A 210 -4.75 -5.18 55.01
C TYR A 210 -5.84 -4.51 55.82
N THR A 211 -5.55 -3.32 56.35
CA THR A 211 -6.52 -2.48 57.06
C THR A 211 -6.63 -1.17 56.30
N TYR A 212 -7.83 -0.83 55.81
CA TYR A 212 -8.10 0.42 55.12
C TYR A 212 -9.08 1.26 55.95
N THR A 213 -8.79 2.55 56.09
CA THR A 213 -9.69 3.52 56.73
C THR A 213 -9.93 4.64 55.74
N GLU A 214 -11.16 4.74 55.24
CA GLU A 214 -11.57 5.82 54.35
C GLU A 214 -11.81 7.07 55.20
N LYS A 215 -11.10 8.18 54.91
CA LYS A 215 -11.47 9.48 55.49
C LYS A 215 -12.71 9.97 54.75
N SER A 216 -13.88 9.90 55.39
CA SER A 216 -15.10 10.53 54.88
C SER A 216 -14.88 12.03 54.73
N LYS A 217 -15.08 12.55 53.50
CA LYS A 217 -15.28 13.98 53.24
C LYS A 217 -16.56 14.43 53.95
N ALA A 218 -16.42 14.83 55.20
CA ALA A 218 -17.39 15.66 55.91
C ALA A 218 -16.52 16.69 56.63
N ASP A 219 -16.34 17.84 55.99
CA ASP A 219 -15.94 19.15 56.53
C ASP A 219 -15.63 20.05 55.32
N ASP A 220 -16.66 20.36 54.54
CA ASP A 220 -16.65 21.48 53.59
C ASP A 220 -18.12 21.80 53.26
N GLU A 221 -18.84 22.30 54.27
CA GLU A 221 -20.07 23.09 54.09
C GLU A 221 -20.41 23.80 55.41
N SER A 222 -19.79 24.96 55.63
CA SER A 222 -20.32 26.16 56.31
C SER A 222 -19.33 27.33 56.19
#